data_AF-A0A8J4DP82-F1
#
_entry.id   AF-A0A8J4DP82-F1
#
_cell.length_a   1.000
_cell.length_b   1.000
_cell.length_c   1.000
_cell.angle_alpha   90.00
_cell.angle_beta   90.00
_cell.angle_gamma   90.00
#
_symmetry.space_group_name_H-M   'P 1'
#
loop_
_entity.id
_entity.type
_entity.pdbx_description
1 polymer ?
#
loop_
_entity_poly.entity_id
_entity_poly.type
_entity_poly.pdbx_seq_one_letter_code
_entity_poly.pdbx_strand_id
1 'polypeptide(L)'
;MTAIDPEFAGTDDAIGYRGVTACHAAGISYRQLDYWARTALVVPSVRDASGSGTQRLYSFRDIVVLKVVKRLLDAGVSLQNIRRAIETLRSRGVADLAGITLISDGTTVYECRSPEEVVDLLQGGQGVFGIAIGGAFKEILGTLSHLPGEPGAAAEPVEPDEGGDVGDELAARRARRRAG
;
A
#
# COMPACT_ATOMS: atom_id res chain seq x y z
N MET A 1 -23.87 9.96 -10.82
CA MET A 1 -23.63 9.15 -9.60
C MET A 1 -23.42 7.72 -10.07
N THR A 2 -22.22 7.41 -10.58
CA THR A 2 -21.93 6.05 -11.08
C THR A 2 -21.61 5.21 -9.87
N ALA A 3 -22.49 4.25 -9.57
CA ALA A 3 -22.21 3.20 -8.59
C ALA A 3 -20.90 2.52 -8.99
N ILE A 4 -20.02 2.35 -8.01
CA ILE A 4 -18.80 1.57 -8.19
C ILE A 4 -19.24 0.12 -8.42
N ASP A 5 -18.71 -0.51 -9.46
CA ASP A 5 -19.08 -1.88 -9.82
C ASP A 5 -18.80 -2.85 -8.65
N PRO A 6 -19.76 -3.73 -8.30
CA PRO A 6 -19.63 -4.68 -7.19
C PRO A 6 -18.52 -5.74 -7.38
N GLU A 7 -17.89 -5.81 -8.56
CA GLU A 7 -16.71 -6.65 -8.81
C GLU A 7 -15.46 -6.26 -7.99
N PHE A 8 -15.36 -5.01 -7.51
CA PHE A 8 -14.20 -4.58 -6.72
C PHE A 8 -14.29 -4.95 -5.23
N ALA A 9 -15.46 -5.36 -4.74
CA ALA A 9 -15.68 -5.66 -3.32
C ALA A 9 -15.09 -7.02 -2.89
N GLY A 10 -14.77 -7.92 -3.83
CA GLY A 10 -14.29 -9.28 -3.56
C GLY A 10 -12.92 -9.64 -4.12
N THR A 11 -12.21 -8.69 -4.74
CA THR A 11 -11.01 -8.98 -5.58
C THR A 11 -9.72 -8.35 -5.03
N ASP A 12 -9.77 -7.75 -3.84
CA ASP A 12 -8.72 -6.87 -3.31
C ASP A 12 -7.37 -7.57 -3.08
N ASP A 13 -7.39 -8.88 -2.78
CA ASP A 13 -6.17 -9.71 -2.63
C ASP A 13 -5.85 -10.58 -3.86
N ALA A 14 -6.72 -10.62 -4.87
CA ALA A 14 -6.53 -11.46 -6.05
C ALA A 14 -5.50 -10.88 -7.02
N ILE A 15 -5.32 -9.56 -7.02
CA ILE A 15 -4.38 -8.84 -7.87
C ILE A 15 -3.46 -7.98 -7.00
N GLY A 16 -2.15 -8.19 -7.17
CA GLY A 16 -1.10 -7.43 -6.53
C GLY A 16 -0.24 -6.64 -7.52
N TYR A 17 0.25 -5.50 -7.06
CA TYR A 17 1.07 -4.59 -7.85
C TYR A 17 2.47 -4.48 -7.27
N ARG A 18 3.50 -4.56 -8.13
CA ARG A 18 4.89 -4.38 -7.71
C ARG A 18 5.11 -3.00 -7.12
N GLY A 19 6.13 -2.88 -6.27
CA GLY A 19 6.49 -1.61 -5.62
C GLY A 19 6.68 -0.43 -6.59
N VAL A 20 7.20 -0.66 -7.80
CA VAL A 20 7.35 0.39 -8.81
C VAL A 20 5.98 0.92 -9.28
N THR A 21 5.05 0.02 -9.57
CA THR A 21 3.68 0.36 -9.96
C THR A 21 2.94 1.07 -8.82
N ALA A 22 3.08 0.57 -7.59
CA ALA A 22 2.52 1.20 -6.41
C ALA A 22 3.07 2.62 -6.18
N CYS A 23 4.39 2.81 -6.33
CA CYS A 23 5.03 4.12 -6.23
C CYS A 23 4.46 5.11 -7.26
N HIS A 24 4.35 4.68 -8.51
CA HIS A 24 3.82 5.50 -9.60
C HIS A 24 2.36 5.91 -9.32
N ALA A 25 1.50 4.95 -8.99
CA ALA A 25 0.07 5.21 -8.75
C ALA A 25 -0.19 6.08 -7.50
N ALA A 26 0.57 5.87 -6.42
CA ALA A 26 0.45 6.66 -5.20
C ALA A 26 1.20 8.00 -5.26
N GLY A 27 2.08 8.21 -6.25
CA GLY A 27 2.90 9.41 -6.36
C GLY A 27 3.97 9.53 -5.27
N ILE A 28 4.56 8.40 -4.84
CA ILE A 28 5.59 8.34 -3.79
C ILE A 28 6.91 7.80 -4.34
N SER A 29 8.01 8.12 -3.66
CA SER A 29 9.31 7.53 -3.97
C SER A 29 9.42 6.09 -3.45
N TYR A 30 10.28 5.29 -4.07
CA TYR A 30 10.58 3.93 -3.60
C TYR A 30 11.13 3.92 -2.16
N ARG A 31 11.89 4.96 -1.79
CA ARG A 31 12.40 5.12 -0.42
C ARG A 31 11.27 5.34 0.60
N GLN A 32 10.26 6.13 0.25
CA GLN A 32 9.07 6.30 1.11
C GLN A 32 8.32 4.98 1.25
N LEU A 33 8.09 4.27 0.14
CA LEU A 33 7.46 2.96 0.16
C LEU A 33 8.20 1.96 1.07
N ASP A 34 9.52 1.83 0.89
CA ASP A 34 10.34 0.92 1.68
C ASP A 34 10.35 1.32 3.16
N TYR A 35 10.53 2.60 3.46
CA TYR A 35 10.50 3.09 4.84
C TYR A 35 9.15 2.82 5.52
N TRP A 36 8.03 3.03 4.83
CA TRP A 36 6.69 2.79 5.37
C TRP A 36 6.40 1.30 5.56
N ALA A 37 6.88 0.43 4.67
CA ALA A 37 6.80 -1.02 4.84
C ALA A 37 7.63 -1.48 6.04
N ARG A 38 8.89 -1.03 6.15
CA ARG A 38 9.81 -1.41 7.24
C ARG A 38 9.35 -0.92 8.62
N THR A 39 8.63 0.19 8.67
CA THR A 39 8.09 0.77 9.92
C THR A 39 6.63 0.36 10.18
N ALA A 40 6.11 -0.57 9.38
CA ALA A 40 4.75 -1.11 9.41
C ALA A 40 3.62 -0.05 9.25
N LEU A 41 3.94 1.14 8.72
CA LEU A 41 2.94 2.17 8.45
C LEU A 41 2.00 1.74 7.33
N VAL A 42 2.54 1.14 6.26
CA VAL A 42 1.79 0.47 5.19
C VAL A 42 2.61 -0.73 4.74
N VAL A 43 2.04 -1.93 4.91
CA VAL A 43 2.68 -3.20 4.52
C VAL A 43 1.93 -3.78 3.31
N PRO A 44 2.59 -4.53 2.42
CA PRO A 44 1.90 -5.22 1.34
C PRO A 44 0.90 -6.25 1.90
N SER A 45 -0.35 -6.22 1.45
CA SER A 45 -1.38 -7.17 1.85
C SER A 45 -1.39 -8.45 1.00
N VAL A 46 -0.99 -8.36 -0.28
CA VAL A 46 -1.04 -9.49 -1.22
C VAL A 46 0.14 -10.42 -1.04
N ARG A 47 1.36 -9.87 -0.95
CA ARG A 47 2.58 -10.66 -0.75
C ARG A 47 3.65 -9.83 -0.09
N ASP A 48 4.17 -10.30 1.03
CA ASP A 48 5.40 -9.75 1.60
C ASP A 48 6.64 -10.39 0.97
N ALA A 49 7.79 -9.72 1.08
CA ALA A 49 9.06 -10.27 0.64
C ALA A 49 9.63 -11.20 1.73
N SER A 50 9.54 -12.52 1.50
CA SER A 50 10.27 -13.54 2.27
C SER A 50 11.51 -14.00 1.50
N GLY A 51 12.68 -13.45 1.83
CA GLY A 51 13.97 -13.90 1.29
C GLY A 51 14.42 -13.31 -0.06
N SER A 52 15.46 -13.89 -0.65
CA SER A 52 16.02 -13.46 -1.92
C SER A 52 15.15 -13.96 -3.08
N GLY A 53 14.63 -13.04 -3.90
CA GLY A 53 13.86 -13.37 -5.11
C GLY A 53 12.35 -13.20 -5.00
N THR A 54 11.79 -13.08 -3.79
CA THR A 54 10.37 -12.76 -3.59
C THR A 54 10.15 -11.25 -3.66
N GLN A 55 9.02 -10.84 -4.25
CA GLN A 55 8.69 -9.44 -4.43
C GLN A 55 7.44 -9.07 -3.64
N ARG A 56 7.47 -7.87 -3.06
CA ARG A 56 6.31 -7.29 -2.42
C ARG A 56 5.25 -6.98 -3.46
N LEU A 57 4.04 -7.48 -3.23
CA LEU A 57 2.87 -7.17 -4.02
C LEU A 57 1.87 -6.41 -3.15
N TYR A 58 1.50 -5.22 -3.60
CA TYR A 58 0.56 -4.33 -2.93
C TYR A 58 -0.82 -4.47 -3.54
N SER A 59 -1.87 -4.58 -2.74
CA SER A 59 -3.25 -4.56 -3.23
C SER A 59 -3.62 -3.18 -3.77
N PHE A 60 -4.76 -3.11 -4.46
CA PHE A 60 -5.36 -1.82 -4.79
C PHE A 60 -5.56 -0.96 -3.53
N ARG A 61 -6.09 -1.56 -2.47
CA ARG A 61 -6.29 -0.90 -1.17
C ARG A 61 -5.01 -0.38 -0.56
N ASP A 62 -3.92 -1.16 -0.58
CA ASP A 62 -2.63 -0.69 -0.08
C ASP A 62 -2.22 0.61 -0.80
N ILE A 63 -2.39 0.67 -2.11
CA ILE A 63 -2.04 1.85 -2.91
C ILE A 63 -2.91 3.06 -2.56
N VAL A 64 -4.21 2.85 -2.29
CA VAL A 64 -5.09 3.91 -1.76
C VAL A 64 -4.57 4.43 -0.43
N VAL A 65 -4.23 3.54 0.49
CA VAL A 65 -3.68 3.89 1.80
C VAL A 65 -2.34 4.64 1.65
N LEU A 66 -1.44 4.19 0.77
CA LEU A 66 -0.17 4.87 0.48
C LEU A 66 -0.40 6.33 0.03
N LYS A 67 -1.37 6.55 -0.86
CA LYS A 67 -1.70 7.89 -1.36
C LYS A 67 -2.33 8.78 -0.29
N VAL A 68 -3.18 8.22 0.58
CA VAL A 68 -3.75 8.93 1.73
C VAL A 68 -2.66 9.32 2.73
N VAL A 69 -1.75 8.39 3.07
CA VAL A 69 -0.58 8.66 3.93
C VAL A 69 0.27 9.79 3.37
N LYS A 70 0.57 9.76 2.07
CA LYS A 70 1.28 10.85 1.39
C LYS A 70 0.57 12.19 1.58
N ARG A 71 -0.73 12.27 1.27
CA ARG A 71 -1.49 13.53 1.39
C ARG A 71 -1.55 14.06 2.82
N LEU A 72 -1.65 13.17 3.81
CA LEU A 72 -1.61 13.56 5.23
C LEU A 72 -0.23 14.12 5.62
N LEU A 73 0.85 13.47 5.18
CA LEU A 73 2.22 13.96 5.43
C LEU A 73 2.49 15.29 4.73
N ASP A 74 2.07 15.43 3.47
CA ASP A 74 2.23 16.67 2.69
C ASP A 74 1.44 17.83 3.32
N ALA A 75 0.34 17.54 4.03
CA ALA A 75 -0.44 18.50 4.81
C ALA A 75 0.14 18.77 6.23
N GLY A 76 1.27 18.17 6.59
CA GLY A 76 1.94 18.39 7.88
C GLY A 76 1.33 17.62 9.06
N VAL A 77 0.47 16.62 8.81
CA VAL A 77 -0.11 15.79 9.87
C VAL A 77 0.98 14.91 10.50
N SER A 78 1.00 14.84 11.83
CA SER A 78 2.00 14.05 12.57
C SER A 78 1.89 12.55 12.25
N LEU A 79 3.03 11.86 12.20
CA LEU A 79 3.07 10.41 11.94
C LEU A 79 2.21 9.59 12.93
N GLN A 80 2.11 10.06 14.18
CA GLN A 80 1.29 9.42 15.20
C GLN A 80 -0.21 9.48 14.84
N ASN A 81 -0.68 10.64 14.39
CA ASN A 81 -2.07 10.81 13.96
C ASN A 81 -2.36 10.05 12.68
N ILE A 82 -1.41 10.00 11.77
CA ILE A 82 -1.51 9.18 10.55
C ILE A 82 -1.67 7.71 10.92
N ARG A 83 -0.86 7.17 11.83
CA ARG A 83 -0.99 5.77 12.27
C ARG A 83 -2.41 5.48 12.80
N ARG A 84 -2.96 6.36 13.64
CA ARG A 84 -4.33 6.23 14.16
C ARG A 84 -5.38 6.23 13.05
N ALA A 85 -5.26 7.16 12.10
CA ALA A 85 -6.18 7.28 10.98
C ALA A 85 -6.10 6.09 10.01
N ILE A 86 -4.91 5.52 9.79
CA ILE A 86 -4.77 4.35 8.91
C ILE A 86 -5.32 3.08 9.58
N GLU A 87 -5.15 2.91 10.89
CA GLU A 87 -5.71 1.77 11.63
C GLU A 87 -7.24 1.69 11.46
N THR A 88 -7.92 2.85 11.52
CA THR A 88 -9.38 2.93 11.33
C THR A 88 -9.82 2.66 9.89
N LEU A 89 -8.99 2.98 8.90
CA LEU A 89 -9.26 2.63 7.49
C LEU A 89 -9.02 1.14 7.23
N ARG A 90 -8.04 0.54 7.90
CA ARG A 90 -7.67 -0.88 7.76
C ARG A 90 -8.72 -1.85 8.28
N SER A 91 -9.62 -1.42 9.16
CA SER A 91 -10.75 -2.25 9.63
C SER A 91 -11.95 -2.26 8.67
N ARG A 92 -11.88 -1.55 7.53
CA ARG A 92 -13.03 -1.30 6.65
C ARG A 92 -12.87 -1.86 5.24
N GLY A 93 -14.00 -2.22 4.63
CA GLY A 93 -14.02 -2.67 3.23
C GLY A 93 -13.69 -1.53 2.26
N VAL A 94 -13.21 -1.91 1.08
CA VAL A 94 -12.83 -0.97 0.01
C VAL A 94 -14.00 -0.10 -0.45
N ALA A 95 -15.20 -0.67 -0.52
CA ALA A 95 -16.42 0.05 -0.89
C ALA A 95 -16.74 1.20 0.09
N ASP A 96 -16.47 1.00 1.39
CA ASP A 96 -16.72 2.01 2.42
C ASP A 96 -15.73 3.17 2.33
N LEU A 97 -14.51 2.93 1.85
CA LEU A 97 -13.47 3.95 1.73
C LEU A 97 -13.88 5.08 0.77
N ALA A 98 -14.68 4.78 -0.27
CA ALA A 98 -15.04 5.75 -1.29
C ALA A 98 -15.92 6.91 -0.75
N GLY A 99 -16.66 6.68 0.34
CA GLY A 99 -17.52 7.67 0.98
C GLY A 99 -16.86 8.47 2.11
N ILE A 100 -15.60 8.17 2.46
CA ILE A 100 -14.93 8.75 3.62
C ILE A 100 -14.15 10.01 3.24
N THR A 101 -14.26 11.03 4.08
CA THR A 101 -13.37 12.19 4.09
C THR A 101 -12.62 12.24 5.42
N LEU A 102 -11.29 12.20 5.38
CA LEU A 102 -10.49 12.46 6.58
C LEU A 102 -10.35 13.96 6.78
N ILE A 103 -10.71 14.45 7.96
CA ILE A 103 -10.52 15.85 8.36
C ILE A 103 -9.43 15.92 9.42
N SER A 104 -8.48 16.85 9.29
CA SER A 104 -7.41 17.06 10.25
C SER A 104 -7.37 18.50 10.72
N ASP A 105 -7.30 18.73 12.04
CA ASP A 105 -7.03 20.03 12.65
C ASP A 105 -5.52 20.26 12.93
N GLY A 106 -4.66 19.33 12.45
CA GLY A 106 -3.22 19.29 12.70
C GLY A 106 -2.83 18.49 13.96
N THR A 107 -3.74 18.34 14.91
CA THR A 107 -3.54 17.59 16.17
C THR A 107 -4.33 16.29 16.24
N THR A 108 -5.46 16.20 15.55
CA THR A 108 -6.36 15.06 15.52
C THR A 108 -6.86 14.85 14.09
N VAL A 109 -7.07 13.58 13.72
CA VAL A 109 -7.67 13.20 12.44
C VAL A 109 -9.03 12.57 12.73
N TYR A 110 -10.05 13.15 12.13
CA TYR A 110 -11.44 12.72 12.20
C TYR A 110 -11.82 12.05 10.89
N GLU A 111 -12.74 11.12 10.99
CA GLU A 111 -13.36 10.51 9.83
C GLU A 111 -14.77 11.06 9.70
N CYS A 112 -15.01 11.80 8.63
CA CYS A 112 -16.30 12.38 8.34
C CYS A 112 -16.96 11.64 7.18
N ARG A 113 -18.23 11.29 7.36
CA ARG A 113 -19.05 10.65 6.32
C ARG A 113 -20.15 11.56 5.77
N SER A 114 -20.37 12.70 6.43
CA SER A 114 -21.39 13.67 6.07
C SER A 114 -20.80 15.09 6.10
N PRO A 115 -21.31 16.03 5.28
CA PRO A 115 -20.91 17.44 5.35
C PRO A 115 -21.18 18.07 6.73
N GLU A 116 -22.23 17.63 7.43
CA GLU A 116 -22.62 18.13 8.74
C GLU A 116 -21.53 17.87 9.79
N GLU A 117 -20.96 16.67 9.80
CA GLU A 117 -19.83 16.33 10.69
C GLU A 117 -18.60 17.22 10.45
N VAL A 118 -18.38 17.67 9.20
CA VAL A 118 -17.29 18.60 8.87
C VAL A 118 -17.59 20.00 9.39
N VAL A 119 -18.85 20.45 9.27
CA VAL A 119 -19.29 21.76 9.76
C VAL A 119 -19.16 21.84 11.27
N ASP A 120 -19.49 20.78 12.00
CA ASP A 120 -19.38 20.73 13.46
C ASP A 120 -17.92 20.91 13.93
N LEU A 121 -16.95 20.35 13.19
CA LEU A 121 -15.53 20.54 13.47
C LEU A 121 -15.07 21.99 13.22
N LEU A 122 -15.63 22.65 12.19
CA LEU A 122 -15.29 24.03 11.84
C LEU A 122 -15.86 25.07 12.82
N GLN A 123 -16.97 24.76 13.50
CA GLN A 123 -17.60 25.67 14.46
C GLN A 123 -16.69 26.03 15.65
N GLY A 124 -15.64 25.24 15.92
CA GLY A 124 -14.62 25.53 16.93
C GLY A 124 -13.65 26.67 16.57
N GLY A 125 -13.76 27.29 15.38
CA GLY A 125 -12.87 28.38 14.94
C GLY A 125 -11.47 27.91 14.50
N GLN A 126 -11.30 26.59 14.32
CA GLN A 126 -10.05 25.94 13.95
C GLN A 126 -9.97 25.79 12.43
N GLY A 127 -8.79 25.98 11.85
CA GLY A 127 -8.55 25.63 10.46
C GLY A 127 -8.42 24.12 10.31
N VAL A 128 -9.21 23.51 9.43
CA VAL A 128 -9.13 22.07 9.15
C VAL A 128 -8.75 21.80 7.70
N PHE A 129 -8.03 20.71 7.48
CA PHE A 129 -7.71 20.20 6.16
C PHE A 129 -8.45 18.88 5.89
N GLY A 130 -9.10 18.80 4.74
CA GLY A 130 -9.87 17.61 4.35
C GLY A 130 -9.24 16.83 3.20
N ILE A 131 -9.21 15.50 3.34
CA ILE A 131 -8.75 14.54 2.34
C ILE A 131 -9.89 13.59 2.03
N ALA A 132 -10.54 13.81 0.89
CA ALA A 132 -11.55 12.90 0.36
C ALA A 132 -10.88 11.61 -0.16
N ILE A 133 -11.15 10.48 0.49
CA ILE A 133 -10.57 9.19 0.11
C ILE A 133 -11.17 8.73 -1.22
N GLY A 134 -12.45 8.98 -1.48
CA GLY A 134 -13.10 8.68 -2.76
C GLY A 134 -12.43 9.33 -3.97
N GLY A 135 -11.79 10.50 -3.81
CA GLY A 135 -10.99 11.12 -4.87
C GLY A 135 -9.71 10.33 -5.15
N ALA A 136 -8.95 9.99 -4.09
CA ALA A 136 -7.74 9.19 -4.20
C ALA A 136 -8.03 7.81 -4.82
N PHE A 137 -9.14 7.19 -4.42
CA PHE A 137 -9.64 5.93 -4.97
C PHE A 137 -9.81 6.02 -6.50
N LYS A 138 -10.58 7.00 -7.00
CA LYS A 138 -10.85 7.16 -8.44
C LYS A 138 -9.58 7.44 -9.24
N GLU A 139 -8.68 8.26 -8.70
CA GLU A 139 -7.39 8.55 -9.34
C GLU A 139 -6.53 7.29 -9.48
N ILE A 140 -6.48 6.45 -8.44
CA ILE A 140 -5.72 5.21 -8.46
C ILE A 140 -6.37 4.21 -9.40
N LEU A 141 -7.69 4.07 -9.39
CA LEU A 141 -8.42 3.21 -10.31
C LEU A 141 -8.10 3.55 -11.78
N GLY A 142 -8.15 4.84 -12.14
CA GLY A 142 -7.81 5.29 -13.49
C GLY A 142 -6.33 5.13 -13.85
N THR A 143 -5.42 5.10 -12.85
CA THR A 143 -4.00 4.85 -13.10
C THR A 143 -3.72 3.37 -13.30
N LEU A 144 -4.34 2.51 -12.48
CA LEU A 144 -4.10 1.07 -12.50
C LEU A 144 -4.85 0.34 -13.61
N SER A 145 -5.94 0.91 -14.14
CA SER A 145 -6.70 0.32 -15.27
C SER A 145 -5.86 0.10 -16.54
N HIS A 146 -4.68 0.70 -16.62
CA HIS A 146 -3.77 0.59 -17.77
C HIS A 146 -2.44 -0.09 -17.43
N LEU A 147 -2.27 -0.58 -16.20
CA LEU A 147 -1.01 -1.12 -15.71
C LEU A 147 -1.13 -2.62 -15.39
N PRO A 148 -0.08 -3.42 -15.62
CA PRO A 148 -0.10 -4.84 -15.35
C PRO A 148 -0.23 -5.12 -13.84
N GLY A 149 -1.19 -5.97 -13.48
CA GLY A 149 -1.32 -6.56 -12.15
C GLY A 149 -0.90 -8.03 -12.16
N GLU A 150 -0.44 -8.53 -11.01
CA GLU A 150 -0.04 -9.92 -10.83
C GLU A 150 -1.04 -10.70 -9.99
N PRO A 151 -1.34 -11.96 -10.33
CA PRO A 151 -2.14 -12.81 -9.45
C PRO A 151 -1.49 -12.92 -8.07
N GLY A 152 -2.28 -12.66 -7.02
CA GLY A 152 -1.84 -12.73 -5.63
C GLY A 152 -1.51 -14.15 -5.17
N ALA A 153 -2.05 -15.16 -5.85
CA ALA A 153 -1.86 -16.57 -5.52
C ALA A 153 -0.38 -16.91 -5.30
N ALA A 154 -0.11 -17.46 -4.11
CA ALA A 154 1.20 -17.88 -3.66
C ALA A 154 1.93 -18.63 -4.79
N ALA A 155 3.19 -18.29 -5.03
CA ALA A 155 4.10 -19.32 -5.47
C ALA A 155 3.88 -20.47 -4.48
N GLU A 156 3.57 -21.67 -4.99
CA GLU A 156 3.54 -22.89 -4.18
C GLU A 156 4.72 -22.86 -3.21
N PRO A 157 4.58 -23.35 -1.95
CA PRO A 157 5.74 -23.52 -1.11
C PRO A 157 6.73 -24.30 -1.96
N VAL A 158 7.83 -23.66 -2.35
CA VAL A 158 8.97 -24.39 -2.90
C VAL A 158 9.37 -25.25 -1.73
N GLU A 159 8.97 -26.52 -1.77
CA GLU A 159 9.45 -27.51 -0.83
C GLU A 159 10.97 -27.33 -0.76
N PRO A 160 11.56 -27.27 0.43
CA PRO A 160 13.00 -27.13 0.54
C PRO A 160 13.62 -28.22 -0.33
N ASP A 161 14.36 -27.78 -1.35
CA ASP A 161 15.11 -28.65 -2.26
C ASP A 161 16.10 -29.46 -1.42
N GLU A 162 15.67 -30.63 -0.96
CA GLU A 162 16.54 -31.67 -0.45
C GLU A 162 17.32 -32.24 -1.65
N GLY A 163 18.38 -31.55 -2.06
CA GLY A 163 19.40 -32.18 -2.89
C GLY A 163 20.19 -31.28 -3.83
N GLY A 164 21.41 -30.91 -3.38
CA GLY A 164 22.56 -30.92 -4.29
C GLY A 164 23.43 -29.68 -4.26
N ASP A 165 24.44 -29.73 -3.41
CA ASP A 165 25.79 -29.18 -3.60
C ASP A 165 26.09 -28.49 -4.95
N VAL A 166 25.69 -27.22 -5.12
CA VAL A 166 26.16 -26.35 -6.23
C VAL A 166 27.39 -25.52 -5.79
N GLY A 167 27.84 -25.69 -4.55
CA GLY A 167 28.97 -24.95 -3.98
C GLY A 167 30.33 -25.50 -4.39
N ASP A 168 30.47 -26.81 -4.57
CA ASP A 168 31.78 -27.44 -4.73
C ASP A 168 32.31 -27.45 -6.18
N GLU A 169 31.45 -27.34 -7.19
CA GLU A 169 31.88 -27.45 -8.60
C GLU A 169 32.71 -26.23 -9.08
N LEU A 170 32.37 -25.03 -8.60
CA LEU A 170 33.10 -23.79 -8.89
C LEU A 170 34.42 -23.70 -8.12
N ALA A 171 34.50 -24.27 -6.92
CA ALA A 171 35.72 -24.36 -6.12
C ALA A 171 36.70 -25.38 -6.72
N ALA A 172 36.22 -26.55 -7.12
CA ALA A 172 37.01 -27.59 -7.78
C ALA A 172 37.61 -27.13 -9.13
N ARG A 173 36.88 -26.31 -9.91
CA ARG A 173 37.39 -25.72 -11.16
C ARG A 173 38.51 -24.70 -10.94
N ARG A 174 38.51 -23.96 -9.82
CA ARG A 174 39.57 -22.99 -9.51
C ARG A 174 40.85 -23.67 -9.04
N ALA A 175 40.74 -24.80 -8.32
CA ALA A 175 41.89 -25.59 -7.88
C ALA A 175 42.66 -26.21 -9.06
N ARG A 176 41.96 -26.74 -10.08
CA ARG A 176 42.59 -27.35 -11.27
C ARG A 176 43.34 -26.35 -12.17
N ARG A 177 43.01 -25.05 -12.11
CA ARG A 177 43.68 -24.00 -12.90
C ARG A 177 44.95 -23.44 -12.24
N ARG A 178 45.20 -23.73 -10.96
CA ARG A 178 46.39 -23.26 -10.23
C ARG A 178 47.53 -24.29 -10.13
N ALA A 179 47.33 -25.49 -10.63
CA ALA A 179 48.30 -26.59 -10.57
C ALA A 179 48.89 -26.98 -11.95
N GLY A 180 48.96 -26.01 -12.88
CA GLY A 180 49.61 -26.15 -14.18
C GLY A 180 50.65 -25.07 -14.37
#